data_AF-A0AAU7T3C8-F1
#
_entry.id   AF-A0AAU7T3C8-F1
#
_cell.length_a   1.000
_cell.length_b   1.000
_cell.length_c   1.000
_cell.angle_alpha   90.00
_cell.angle_beta   90.00
_cell.angle_gamma   90.00
#
_symmetry.space_group_name_H-M   'P 1'
#
loop_
_entity.id
_entity.type
_entity.pdbx_description
1 polymer ?
#
loop_
_entity_poly.entity_id
_entity_poly.type
_entity_poly.pdbx_seq_one_letter_code
_entity_poly.pdbx_strand_id
1 'polypeptide(L)'
;MSSIVPGPKKKLEEDITAARAGAKPLDASDLNPSAPRPEKLTGLDDWPETLRATIEAEHTRVTALETNRRQTADRAVPALVHGLDTLLSELADHLNTTKPGLFTKPTTPEPNADIAALLGIPPEDLPTTPSRADYRTAQRTIKQLRSHLKDLETTPDHARLTRLTTFLIRLAVVMEAAPTPTTTLTPTALTRFTNNSPDPQRNATFPEKLTTWQQTRQSLTTP
;
A
#
# COMPACT_ATOMS: atom_id res chain seq x y z
N MET A 1 -12.80 -44.75 35.87
CA MET A 1 -11.56 -44.06 35.48
C MET A 1 -11.92 -42.65 35.06
N SER A 2 -11.68 -41.64 35.88
CA SER A 2 -11.97 -40.23 35.54
C SER A 2 -10.90 -39.70 34.60
N SER A 3 -11.29 -39.42 33.36
CA SER A 3 -10.46 -38.71 32.38
C SER A 3 -10.36 -37.24 32.78
N ILE A 4 -9.23 -36.86 33.36
CA ILE A 4 -8.92 -35.45 33.66
C ILE A 4 -8.48 -34.82 32.34
N VAL A 5 -9.41 -34.16 31.67
CA VAL A 5 -9.09 -33.34 30.49
C VAL A 5 -8.21 -32.17 30.97
N PRO A 6 -6.98 -32.02 30.47
CA PRO A 6 -6.10 -30.92 30.86
C PRO A 6 -6.77 -29.58 30.54
N GLY A 7 -6.72 -28.65 31.50
CA GLY A 7 -7.25 -27.31 31.30
C GLY A 7 -6.54 -26.57 30.15
N PRO A 8 -7.16 -25.52 29.57
CA PRO A 8 -6.69 -24.86 28.35
C PRO A 8 -5.22 -24.38 28.42
N LYS A 9 -4.78 -23.91 29.59
CA LYS A 9 -3.40 -23.45 29.81
C LYS A 9 -2.36 -24.57 29.73
N LYS A 10 -2.71 -25.76 30.22
CA LYS A 10 -1.82 -26.91 30.28
C LYS A 10 -1.61 -27.52 28.89
N LYS A 11 -2.67 -27.56 28.07
CA LYS A 11 -2.56 -27.92 26.65
C LYS A 11 -1.67 -26.95 25.88
N LEU A 12 -1.80 -25.66 26.11
CA LEU A 12 -0.99 -24.64 25.44
C LEU A 12 0.52 -24.81 25.74
N GLU A 13 0.88 -25.10 26.99
CA GLU A 13 2.27 -25.34 27.38
C GLU A 13 2.84 -26.63 26.77
N GLU A 14 2.03 -27.69 26.69
CA GLU A 14 2.38 -28.95 26.03
C GLU A 14 2.60 -28.73 24.52
N ASP A 15 1.73 -27.96 23.87
CA ASP A 15 1.81 -27.59 22.47
C ASP A 15 3.04 -26.71 22.15
N ILE A 16 3.38 -25.75 23.04
CA ILE A 16 4.61 -24.93 22.93
C ILE A 16 5.86 -25.79 23.04
N THR A 17 5.85 -26.75 23.95
CA THR A 17 6.96 -27.68 24.16
C THR A 17 7.14 -28.61 22.97
N ALA A 18 6.05 -29.10 22.39
CA ALA A 18 6.05 -29.95 21.21
C ALA A 18 6.56 -29.20 19.95
N ALA A 19 6.14 -27.95 19.75
CA ALA A 19 6.62 -27.14 18.63
C ALA A 19 8.11 -26.79 18.74
N ARG A 20 8.63 -26.55 19.96
CA ARG A 20 10.08 -26.40 20.19
C ARG A 20 10.87 -27.68 19.92
N ALA A 21 10.23 -28.84 20.06
CA ALA A 21 10.81 -30.15 19.77
C ALA A 21 10.71 -30.56 18.28
N GLY A 22 10.29 -29.64 17.39
CA GLY A 22 10.26 -29.88 15.94
C GLY A 22 8.93 -30.38 15.39
N ALA A 23 7.84 -30.35 16.19
CA ALA A 23 6.49 -30.53 15.66
C ALA A 23 6.04 -29.32 14.83
N LYS A 24 4.85 -29.42 14.21
CA LYS A 24 4.24 -28.35 13.41
C LYS A 24 4.31 -27.00 14.14
N PRO A 25 4.80 -25.91 13.50
CA PRO A 25 4.87 -24.60 14.12
C PRO A 25 3.49 -24.20 14.64
N LEU A 26 3.43 -23.70 15.89
CA LEU A 26 2.18 -23.20 16.43
C LEU A 26 1.71 -21.98 15.64
N ASP A 27 0.41 -21.95 15.37
CA ASP A 27 -0.22 -20.78 14.80
C ASP A 27 -0.14 -19.64 15.82
N ALA A 28 0.21 -18.42 15.38
CA ALA A 28 0.26 -17.26 16.28
C ALA A 28 -1.10 -16.97 16.94
N SER A 29 -2.17 -17.49 16.33
CA SER A 29 -3.55 -17.48 16.80
C SER A 29 -3.78 -18.40 18.01
N ASP A 30 -3.04 -19.50 18.13
CA ASP A 30 -3.15 -20.44 19.26
C ASP A 30 -2.45 -19.90 20.51
N LEU A 31 -1.33 -19.20 20.32
CA LEU A 31 -0.51 -18.63 21.41
C LEU A 31 -1.21 -17.47 22.15
N ASN A 32 -2.25 -16.88 21.57
CA ASN A 32 -3.07 -15.87 22.22
C ASN A 32 -4.52 -15.98 21.71
N PRO A 33 -5.37 -16.85 22.30
CA PRO A 33 -6.74 -17.07 21.84
C PRO A 33 -7.67 -15.86 22.03
N SER A 34 -7.23 -14.85 22.79
CA SER A 34 -7.93 -13.56 22.95
C SER A 34 -7.53 -12.52 21.89
N ALA A 35 -6.60 -12.87 21.00
CA ALA A 35 -6.22 -12.04 19.88
C ALA A 35 -7.34 -11.99 18.84
N PRO A 36 -7.67 -10.80 18.30
CA PRO A 36 -8.47 -10.73 17.09
C PRO A 36 -7.80 -11.57 16.00
N ARG A 37 -8.57 -12.50 15.41
CA ARG A 37 -8.08 -13.26 14.25
C ARG A 37 -7.91 -12.28 13.10
N PRO A 38 -6.81 -12.35 12.34
CA PRO A 38 -6.67 -11.53 11.15
C PRO A 38 -7.81 -11.88 10.19
N GLU A 39 -8.73 -10.94 9.98
CA GLU A 39 -9.79 -11.10 8.98
C GLU A 39 -9.13 -11.22 7.60
N LYS A 40 -9.54 -12.23 6.83
CA LYS A 40 -9.10 -12.31 5.43
C LYS A 40 -9.74 -11.16 4.67
N LEU A 41 -8.91 -10.39 3.96
CA LEU A 41 -9.41 -9.41 3.01
C LEU A 41 -10.20 -10.11 1.92
N THR A 42 -11.33 -9.53 1.52
CA THR A 42 -12.21 -10.04 0.46
C THR A 42 -12.30 -9.02 -0.68
N GLY A 43 -12.65 -9.49 -1.88
CA GLY A 43 -12.82 -8.61 -3.05
C GLY A 43 -11.52 -8.07 -3.66
N LEU A 44 -10.40 -8.78 -3.43
CA LEU A 44 -9.10 -8.47 -4.02
C LEU A 44 -8.65 -9.50 -5.07
N ASP A 45 -9.45 -10.52 -5.35
CA ASP A 45 -9.04 -11.67 -6.19
C ASP A 45 -8.69 -11.26 -7.63
N ASP A 46 -9.38 -10.25 -8.18
CA ASP A 46 -9.16 -9.74 -9.53
C ASP A 46 -8.12 -8.61 -9.61
N TRP A 47 -7.36 -8.37 -8.54
CA TRP A 47 -6.38 -7.29 -8.49
C TRP A 47 -5.00 -7.77 -8.97
N PRO A 48 -4.17 -6.88 -9.56
CA PRO A 48 -2.78 -7.21 -9.87
C PRO A 48 -2.07 -7.78 -8.64
N GLU A 49 -1.31 -8.86 -8.84
CA GLU A 49 -0.68 -9.61 -7.75
C GLU A 49 0.17 -8.73 -6.84
N THR A 50 0.99 -7.84 -7.42
CA THR A 50 1.80 -6.87 -6.68
C THR A 50 0.95 -5.97 -5.78
N LEU A 51 -0.13 -5.41 -6.31
CA LEU A 51 -1.00 -4.48 -5.59
C LEU A 51 -1.74 -5.20 -4.47
N ARG A 52 -2.30 -6.38 -4.75
CA ARG A 52 -2.97 -7.23 -3.76
C ARG A 52 -2.01 -7.60 -2.62
N ALA A 53 -0.83 -8.11 -2.94
CA ALA A 53 0.17 -8.51 -1.95
C ALA A 53 0.62 -7.32 -1.08
N THR A 54 0.75 -6.13 -1.66
CA THR A 54 1.11 -4.90 -0.93
C THR A 54 0.00 -4.52 0.06
N ILE A 55 -1.27 -4.60 -0.35
CA ILE A 55 -2.44 -4.32 0.52
C ILE A 55 -2.52 -5.34 1.67
N GLU A 56 -2.31 -6.62 1.38
CA GLU A 56 -2.30 -7.69 2.39
C GLU A 56 -1.16 -7.54 3.41
N ALA A 57 0.03 -7.14 2.95
CA ALA A 57 1.18 -6.84 3.81
C ALA A 57 0.92 -5.63 4.72
N GLU A 58 0.31 -4.57 4.17
CA GLU A 58 -0.08 -3.39 4.96
C GLU A 58 -1.16 -3.74 5.99
N HIS A 59 -2.17 -4.52 5.61
CA HIS A 59 -3.20 -5.00 6.53
C HIS A 59 -2.57 -5.75 7.71
N THR A 60 -1.69 -6.71 7.42
CA THR A 60 -0.97 -7.47 8.44
C THR A 60 -0.22 -6.55 9.40
N ARG A 61 0.46 -5.53 8.87
CA ARG A 61 1.20 -4.54 9.67
C ARG A 61 0.27 -3.68 10.53
N VAL A 62 -0.80 -3.14 9.96
CA VAL A 62 -1.73 -2.25 10.66
C VAL A 62 -2.50 -3.00 11.74
N THR A 63 -3.02 -4.20 11.45
CA THR A 63 -3.67 -5.06 12.46
C THR A 63 -2.72 -5.40 13.61
N ALA A 64 -1.44 -5.66 13.31
CA ALA A 64 -0.45 -5.88 14.34
C ALA A 64 -0.23 -4.63 15.22
N LEU A 65 -0.23 -3.43 14.64
CA LEU A 65 -0.12 -2.18 15.40
C LEU A 65 -1.35 -1.89 16.26
N GLU A 66 -2.55 -2.07 15.70
CA GLU A 66 -3.83 -1.88 16.41
C GLU A 66 -3.98 -2.86 17.59
N THR A 67 -3.39 -4.06 17.48
CA THR A 67 -3.36 -5.06 18.55
C THR A 67 -2.12 -4.95 19.46
N ASN A 68 -1.36 -3.85 19.36
CA ASN A 68 -0.16 -3.55 20.15
C ASN A 68 0.96 -4.61 20.04
N ARG A 69 1.11 -5.21 18.86
CA ARG A 69 2.11 -6.23 18.52
C ARG A 69 3.19 -5.65 17.63
N ARG A 70 4.00 -4.74 18.17
CA ARG A 70 5.02 -4.00 17.40
C ARG A 70 6.02 -4.92 16.69
N GLN A 71 6.52 -5.97 17.34
CA GLN A 71 7.45 -6.92 16.70
C GLN A 71 6.82 -7.66 15.52
N THR A 72 5.52 -7.96 15.57
CA THR A 72 4.79 -8.56 14.45
C THR A 72 4.64 -7.55 13.31
N ALA A 73 4.38 -6.28 13.63
CA ALA A 73 4.34 -5.22 12.64
C ALA A 73 5.71 -5.03 11.95
N ASP A 74 6.81 -5.04 12.72
CA ASP A 74 8.18 -4.95 12.19
C ASP A 74 8.49 -6.11 11.24
N ARG A 75 8.05 -7.34 11.55
CA ARG A 75 8.22 -8.51 10.67
C ARG A 75 7.46 -8.42 9.36
N ALA A 76 6.40 -7.63 9.29
CA ALA A 76 5.64 -7.40 8.06
C ALA A 76 6.30 -6.33 7.15
N VAL A 77 7.23 -5.52 7.69
CA VAL A 77 7.86 -4.41 6.96
C VAL A 77 8.61 -4.86 5.70
N PRO A 78 9.45 -5.92 5.70
CA PRO A 78 10.18 -6.30 4.50
C PRO A 78 9.27 -6.66 3.32
N ALA A 79 8.19 -7.41 3.57
CA ALA A 79 7.22 -7.76 2.54
C ALA A 79 6.49 -6.52 1.99
N LEU A 80 6.11 -5.60 2.87
CA LEU A 80 5.49 -4.34 2.49
C LEU A 80 6.46 -3.47 1.66
N VAL A 81 7.69 -3.30 2.12
CA VAL A 81 8.73 -2.51 1.42
C VAL A 81 9.01 -3.09 0.04
N HIS A 82 9.10 -4.42 -0.08
CA HIS A 82 9.26 -5.09 -1.37
C HIS A 82 8.09 -4.79 -2.32
N GLY A 83 6.85 -4.92 -1.85
CA GLY A 83 5.66 -4.57 -2.63
C GLY A 83 5.66 -3.11 -3.11
N LEU A 84 5.98 -2.17 -2.21
CA LEU A 84 6.08 -0.74 -2.54
C LEU A 84 7.20 -0.44 -3.55
N ASP A 85 8.35 -1.12 -3.46
CA ASP A 85 9.44 -0.96 -4.42
C ASP A 85 9.06 -1.45 -5.83
N THR A 86 8.30 -2.56 -5.90
CA THR A 86 7.75 -3.06 -7.17
C THR A 86 6.74 -2.08 -7.75
N LEU A 87 5.78 -1.56 -6.95
CA LEU A 87 4.83 -0.54 -7.41
C LEU A 87 5.54 0.74 -7.90
N LEU A 88 6.62 1.16 -7.22
CA LEU A 88 7.44 2.30 -7.66
C LEU A 88 8.18 2.01 -8.99
N SER A 89 8.53 0.75 -9.26
CA SER A 89 9.12 0.34 -10.54
C SER A 89 8.09 0.41 -11.66
N GLU A 90 6.91 -0.17 -11.44
CA GLU A 90 5.78 -0.11 -12.39
C GLU A 90 5.42 1.34 -12.73
N LEU A 91 5.38 2.22 -11.71
CA LEU A 91 5.15 3.65 -11.89
C LEU A 91 6.27 4.33 -12.71
N ALA A 92 7.53 3.99 -12.43
CA ALA A 92 8.66 4.54 -13.17
C ALA A 92 8.62 4.14 -14.64
N ASP A 93 8.27 2.88 -14.92
CA ASP A 93 8.15 2.34 -16.27
C ASP A 93 6.97 3.00 -17.01
N HIS A 94 5.83 3.16 -16.35
CA HIS A 94 4.69 3.91 -16.88
C HIS A 94 5.06 5.37 -17.22
N LEU A 95 5.80 6.07 -16.35
CA LEU A 95 6.27 7.43 -16.63
C LEU A 95 7.28 7.50 -17.76
N ASN A 96 8.10 6.46 -17.95
CA ASN A 96 9.06 6.40 -19.05
C ASN A 96 8.37 6.22 -20.40
N THR A 97 7.33 5.37 -20.47
CA THR A 97 6.59 5.08 -21.71
C THR A 97 5.70 6.25 -22.14
N THR A 98 5.23 7.06 -21.19
CA THR A 98 4.27 8.15 -21.41
C THR A 98 4.93 9.53 -21.53
N LYS A 99 6.25 9.59 -21.32
CA LYS A 99 7.03 10.83 -21.40
C LYS A 99 6.94 11.47 -22.79
N PRO A 100 6.62 12.78 -22.89
CA PRO A 100 6.53 13.46 -24.18
C PRO A 100 7.88 13.50 -24.92
N GLY A 101 7.84 13.14 -26.21
CA GLY A 101 8.97 13.17 -27.13
C GLY A 101 9.51 14.60 -27.35
N LEU A 102 10.67 14.72 -28.02
CA LEU A 102 11.32 16.04 -28.23
C LEU A 102 10.61 16.87 -29.31
N PHE A 103 9.90 16.21 -30.23
CA PHE A 103 9.30 16.82 -31.42
C PHE A 103 7.81 16.48 -31.60
N THR A 104 7.22 15.73 -30.68
CA THR A 104 5.80 15.40 -30.72
C THR A 104 5.01 16.38 -29.85
N LYS A 105 4.00 17.01 -30.45
CA LYS A 105 2.99 17.76 -29.69
C LYS A 105 2.26 16.73 -28.83
N PRO A 106 2.31 16.82 -27.48
CA PRO A 106 1.65 15.85 -26.65
C PRO A 106 0.14 15.97 -26.85
N THR A 107 -0.51 14.91 -27.31
CA THR A 107 -1.95 14.74 -27.16
C THR A 107 -2.17 14.38 -25.69
N THR A 108 -2.12 15.38 -24.84
CA THR A 108 -2.29 15.20 -23.40
C THR A 108 -3.77 14.95 -23.14
N PRO A 109 -4.16 13.79 -22.58
CA PRO A 109 -5.54 13.60 -22.16
C PRO A 109 -5.87 14.62 -21.07
N GLU A 110 -7.09 15.19 -21.14
CA GLU A 110 -7.53 16.18 -20.16
C GLU A 110 -7.49 15.57 -18.75
N PRO A 111 -6.96 16.29 -17.74
CA PRO A 111 -6.93 15.79 -16.37
C PRO A 111 -8.35 15.54 -15.88
N ASN A 112 -8.65 14.31 -15.48
CA ASN A 112 -9.95 13.94 -14.92
C ASN A 112 -10.03 14.46 -13.46
N ALA A 113 -11.01 15.34 -13.18
CA ALA A 113 -11.18 15.98 -11.88
C ALA A 113 -11.49 14.99 -10.75
N ASP A 114 -12.25 13.93 -11.02
CA ASP A 114 -12.59 12.91 -10.02
C ASP A 114 -11.33 12.12 -9.63
N ILE A 115 -10.51 11.76 -10.61
CA ILE A 115 -9.22 11.09 -10.39
C ILE A 115 -8.24 12.01 -9.65
N ALA A 116 -8.22 13.29 -9.98
CA ALA A 116 -7.40 14.28 -9.29
C ALA A 116 -7.80 14.43 -7.81
N ALA A 117 -9.10 14.52 -7.52
CA ALA A 117 -9.63 14.57 -6.16
C ALA A 117 -9.24 13.32 -5.36
N LEU A 118 -9.34 12.14 -5.97
CA LEU A 118 -8.87 10.88 -5.38
C LEU A 118 -7.38 10.95 -5.05
N LEU A 119 -6.54 11.46 -5.95
CA LEU A 119 -5.11 11.64 -5.72
C LEU A 119 -4.77 12.76 -4.72
N GLY A 120 -5.76 13.51 -4.21
CA GLY A 120 -5.56 14.65 -3.31
C GLY A 120 -5.03 15.91 -4.01
N ILE A 121 -5.29 16.03 -5.31
CA ILE A 121 -4.98 17.19 -6.14
C ILE A 121 -6.25 18.06 -6.20
N PRO A 122 -6.23 19.26 -5.59
CA PRO A 122 -7.38 20.15 -5.63
C PRO A 122 -7.51 20.82 -7.01
N PRO A 123 -8.69 21.36 -7.38
CA PRO A 123 -8.94 21.93 -8.70
C PRO A 123 -7.95 23.01 -9.13
N GLU A 124 -7.48 23.82 -8.19
CA GLU A 124 -6.49 24.89 -8.42
C GLU A 124 -5.09 24.37 -8.80
N ASP A 125 -4.79 23.12 -8.46
CA ASP A 125 -3.50 22.47 -8.75
C ASP A 125 -3.59 21.47 -9.91
N LEU A 126 -4.70 21.47 -10.65
CA LEU A 126 -4.86 20.63 -11.84
C LEU A 126 -3.86 21.05 -12.92
N PRO A 127 -2.97 20.15 -13.36
CA PRO A 127 -2.00 20.48 -14.41
C PRO A 127 -2.73 20.60 -15.75
N THR A 128 -2.54 21.71 -16.46
CA THR A 128 -3.06 21.85 -17.84
C THR A 128 -2.35 20.91 -18.81
N THR A 129 -1.03 20.72 -18.66
CA THR A 129 -0.24 19.69 -19.34
C THR A 129 1.11 19.52 -18.62
N PRO A 130 1.51 18.32 -18.17
CA PRO A 130 2.82 18.12 -17.59
C PRO A 130 3.94 18.29 -18.63
N SER A 131 4.96 19.05 -18.27
CA SER A 131 6.15 19.26 -19.07
C SER A 131 7.15 18.11 -18.92
N ARG A 132 8.11 18.00 -19.86
CA ARG A 132 9.26 17.08 -19.72
C ARG A 132 10.09 17.32 -18.45
N ALA A 133 10.04 18.52 -17.87
CA ALA A 133 10.70 18.79 -16.60
C ALA A 133 9.96 18.07 -15.46
N ASP A 134 8.64 18.07 -15.49
CA ASP A 134 7.79 17.41 -14.48
C ASP A 134 7.99 15.90 -14.47
N TYR A 135 8.04 15.25 -15.64
CA TYR A 135 8.38 13.82 -15.73
C TYR A 135 9.77 13.51 -15.17
N ARG A 136 10.76 14.37 -15.41
CA ARG A 136 12.12 14.20 -14.86
C ARG A 136 12.14 14.38 -13.35
N THR A 137 11.38 15.34 -12.82
CA THR A 137 11.22 15.55 -11.38
C THR A 137 10.53 14.35 -10.75
N ALA A 138 9.42 13.87 -11.33
CA ALA A 138 8.71 12.67 -10.89
C ALA A 138 9.62 11.44 -10.80
N GLN A 139 10.47 11.21 -11.81
CA GLN A 139 11.46 10.12 -11.79
C GLN A 139 12.50 10.27 -10.69
N ARG A 140 12.96 11.49 -10.41
CA ARG A 140 13.87 11.75 -9.28
C ARG A 140 13.16 11.50 -7.95
N THR A 141 11.91 11.94 -7.82
CA THR A 141 11.07 11.67 -6.66
C THR A 141 10.93 10.18 -6.42
N ILE A 142 10.63 9.38 -7.44
CA ILE A 142 10.57 7.92 -7.31
C ILE A 142 11.89 7.35 -6.77
N LYS A 143 13.04 7.79 -7.29
CA LYS A 143 14.36 7.36 -6.76
C LYS A 143 14.55 7.74 -5.29
N GLN A 144 14.11 8.93 -4.89
CA GLN A 144 14.15 9.36 -3.48
C GLN A 144 13.24 8.49 -2.61
N LEU A 145 12.02 8.19 -3.06
CA LEU A 145 11.10 7.31 -2.33
C LEU A 145 11.68 5.90 -2.15
N ARG A 146 12.37 5.35 -3.16
CA ARG A 146 13.07 4.06 -3.04
C ARG A 146 14.21 4.11 -2.03
N SER A 147 14.93 5.23 -1.93
CA SER A 147 15.93 5.42 -0.87
C SER A 147 15.26 5.43 0.51
N HIS A 148 14.16 6.16 0.66
CA HIS A 148 13.43 6.21 1.93
C HIS A 148 12.86 4.83 2.30
N LEU A 149 12.42 4.02 1.34
CA LEU A 149 11.97 2.65 1.60
C LEU A 149 13.07 1.78 2.20
N LYS A 150 14.30 1.87 1.69
CA LYS A 150 15.45 1.15 2.25
C LYS A 150 15.75 1.59 3.68
N ASP A 151 15.66 2.89 3.95
CA ASP A 151 15.84 3.42 5.30
C ASP A 151 14.74 2.89 6.25
N LEU A 152 13.48 2.87 5.79
CA LEU A 152 12.34 2.38 6.56
C LEU A 152 12.34 0.87 6.77
N GLU A 153 12.97 0.10 5.89
CA GLU A 153 13.17 -1.35 6.06
C GLU A 153 14.11 -1.64 7.23
N THR A 154 15.18 -0.85 7.38
CA THR A 154 16.17 -1.04 8.46
C THR A 154 15.71 -0.43 9.78
N THR A 155 15.04 0.72 9.73
CA THR A 155 14.55 1.44 10.90
C THR A 155 13.08 1.80 10.71
N PRO A 156 12.15 0.91 11.11
CA PRO A 156 10.72 1.11 10.87
C PRO A 156 10.15 2.35 11.56
N ASP A 157 9.79 3.35 10.76
CA ASP A 157 8.86 4.41 11.13
C ASP A 157 7.49 4.09 10.55
N HIS A 158 6.63 3.51 11.38
CA HIS A 158 5.30 3.05 10.95
C HIS A 158 4.37 4.18 10.51
N ALA A 159 4.55 5.41 11.02
CA ALA A 159 3.73 6.53 10.60
C ALA A 159 4.11 6.99 9.19
N ARG A 160 5.43 7.06 8.90
CA ARG A 160 5.94 7.31 7.55
C ARG A 160 5.56 6.20 6.58
N LEU A 161 5.66 4.94 6.99
CA LEU A 161 5.23 3.80 6.18
C LEU A 161 3.74 3.91 5.84
N THR A 162 2.86 4.13 6.82
CA THR A 162 1.42 4.28 6.56
C THR A 162 1.14 5.38 5.53
N ARG A 163 1.82 6.54 5.65
CA ARG A 163 1.68 7.65 4.71
C ARG A 163 2.12 7.26 3.30
N LEU A 164 3.30 6.65 3.17
CA LEU A 164 3.86 6.25 1.88
C LEU A 164 3.02 5.14 1.23
N THR A 165 2.63 4.12 1.99
CA THR A 165 1.80 3.01 1.54
C THR A 165 0.43 3.50 1.05
N THR A 166 -0.24 4.36 1.83
CA THR A 166 -1.56 4.90 1.45
C THR A 166 -1.47 5.67 0.13
N PHE A 167 -0.44 6.49 -0.04
CA PHE A 167 -0.22 7.24 -1.28
C PHE A 167 0.07 6.32 -2.48
N LEU A 168 0.99 5.36 -2.34
CA LEU A 168 1.40 4.49 -3.44
C LEU A 168 0.32 3.51 -3.87
N ILE A 169 -0.43 2.92 -2.94
CA ILE A 169 -1.58 2.06 -3.26
C ILE A 169 -2.62 2.86 -4.04
N ARG A 170 -2.96 4.06 -3.58
CA ARG A 170 -3.93 4.93 -4.25
C ARG A 170 -3.50 5.28 -5.67
N LEU A 171 -2.23 5.62 -5.86
CA LEU A 171 -1.67 5.91 -7.17
C LEU A 171 -1.67 4.68 -8.08
N ALA A 172 -1.34 3.50 -7.54
CA ALA A 172 -1.35 2.24 -8.28
C ALA A 172 -2.77 1.82 -8.72
N VAL A 173 -3.76 1.98 -7.84
CA VAL A 173 -5.18 1.74 -8.17
C VAL A 173 -5.62 2.62 -9.35
N VAL A 174 -5.30 3.90 -9.30
CA VAL A 174 -5.63 4.86 -10.36
C VAL A 174 -4.88 4.54 -11.66
N MET A 175 -3.60 4.17 -11.56
CA MET A 175 -2.78 3.77 -12.71
C MET A 175 -3.31 2.53 -13.41
N GLU A 176 -3.79 1.54 -12.66
CA GLU A 176 -4.37 0.31 -13.22
C GLU A 176 -5.72 0.55 -13.86
N ALA A 177 -6.62 1.25 -13.16
CA ALA A 177 -8.00 1.41 -13.63
C ALA A 177 -8.16 2.51 -14.70
N ALA A 178 -7.30 3.53 -14.69
CA ALA A 178 -7.38 4.67 -15.60
C ALA A 178 -5.98 5.14 -16.03
N PRO A 179 -5.23 4.34 -16.81
CA PRO A 179 -3.82 4.62 -17.13
C PRO A 179 -3.64 5.94 -17.88
N THR A 180 -4.56 6.28 -18.80
CA THR A 180 -4.50 7.48 -19.63
C THR A 180 -4.50 8.79 -18.83
N PRO A 181 -5.50 9.09 -17.97
CA PRO A 181 -5.48 10.28 -17.12
C PRO A 181 -4.40 10.22 -16.02
N THR A 182 -3.94 9.03 -15.62
CA THR A 182 -2.89 8.90 -14.61
C THR A 182 -1.56 9.48 -15.08
N THR A 183 -1.28 9.43 -16.39
CA THR A 183 -0.06 10.03 -16.98
C THR A 183 0.09 11.51 -16.64
N THR A 184 -1.02 12.25 -16.62
CA THR A 184 -1.01 13.71 -16.44
C THR A 184 -0.96 14.11 -14.98
N LEU A 185 -1.59 13.31 -14.12
CA LEU A 185 -1.74 13.60 -12.70
C LEU A 185 -0.57 13.08 -11.85
N THR A 186 0.13 12.03 -12.30
CA THR A 186 1.22 11.39 -11.53
C THR A 186 2.33 12.37 -11.12
N PRO A 187 2.89 13.22 -12.02
CA PRO A 187 3.94 14.17 -11.62
C PRO A 187 3.47 15.15 -10.53
N THR A 188 2.23 15.64 -10.63
CA THR A 188 1.63 16.54 -9.64
C THR A 188 1.39 15.82 -8.32
N ALA A 189 0.84 14.60 -8.35
CA ALA A 189 0.60 13.79 -7.16
C ALA A 189 1.90 13.52 -6.38
N LEU A 190 2.98 13.14 -7.09
CA LEU A 190 4.31 12.93 -6.49
C LEU A 190 4.87 14.20 -5.86
N THR A 191 4.72 15.34 -6.54
CA THR A 191 5.19 16.64 -6.05
C THR A 191 4.46 17.05 -4.76
N ARG A 192 3.14 16.89 -4.73
CA ARG A 192 2.32 17.14 -3.53
C ARG A 192 2.70 16.22 -2.38
N PHE A 193 2.93 14.94 -2.67
CA PHE A 193 3.40 14.00 -1.67
C PHE A 193 4.75 14.44 -1.06
N THR A 194 5.72 14.86 -1.87
CA THR A 194 7.01 15.34 -1.33
C THR A 194 6.90 16.64 -0.57
N ASN A 195 5.94 17.50 -0.92
CA ASN A 195 5.71 18.78 -0.25
C ASN A 195 4.90 18.66 1.05
N ASN A 196 4.63 17.45 1.52
CA ASN A 196 3.80 17.19 2.70
C ASN A 196 2.40 17.82 2.62
N SER A 197 1.84 17.93 1.40
CA SER A 197 0.46 18.36 1.22
C SER A 197 -0.51 17.47 2.02
N PRO A 198 -1.65 18.01 2.48
CA PRO A 198 -2.67 17.23 3.17
C PRO A 198 -3.09 16.01 2.33
N ASP A 199 -3.12 14.84 2.97
CA ASP A 199 -3.58 13.60 2.35
C ASP A 199 -5.01 13.31 2.83
N PRO A 200 -6.01 13.19 1.92
CA PRO A 200 -7.40 12.96 2.31
C PRO A 200 -7.61 11.66 3.09
N GLN A 201 -6.72 10.67 2.91
CA GLN A 201 -6.80 9.38 3.59
C GLN A 201 -5.86 9.29 4.80
N ARG A 202 -5.22 10.39 5.21
CA ARG A 202 -4.24 10.38 6.32
C ARG A 202 -4.80 9.81 7.61
N ASN A 203 -6.01 10.24 7.97
CA ASN A 203 -6.66 9.89 9.23
C ASN A 203 -7.66 8.74 9.09
N ALA A 204 -7.83 8.19 7.89
CA ALA A 204 -8.71 7.08 7.64
C ALA A 204 -8.13 5.78 8.23
N THR A 205 -9.00 4.94 8.76
CA THR A 205 -8.69 3.57 9.16
C THR A 205 -8.37 2.69 7.94
N PHE A 206 -7.74 1.54 8.14
CA PHE A 206 -7.47 0.62 7.04
C PHE A 206 -8.75 0.17 6.31
N PRO A 207 -9.85 -0.21 6.99
CA PRO A 207 -11.10 -0.55 6.31
C PRO A 207 -11.67 0.58 5.45
N GLU A 208 -11.67 1.82 5.96
CA GLU A 208 -12.14 3.00 5.20
C GLU A 208 -11.31 3.22 3.93
N LYS A 209 -9.98 3.07 4.04
CA LYS A 209 -9.07 3.14 2.90
C LYS A 209 -9.36 2.04 1.87
N LEU A 210 -9.48 0.81 2.34
CA LEU A 210 -9.76 -0.35 1.49
C LEU A 210 -11.08 -0.18 0.73
N THR A 211 -12.16 0.22 1.41
CA THR A 211 -13.45 0.52 0.78
C THR A 211 -13.29 1.61 -0.28
N THR A 212 -12.56 2.69 0.02
CA THR A 212 -12.31 3.77 -0.94
C THR A 212 -11.56 3.26 -2.17
N TRP A 213 -10.53 2.43 -2.00
CA TRP A 213 -9.74 1.87 -3.11
C TRP A 213 -10.58 0.92 -3.97
N GLN A 214 -11.40 0.07 -3.35
CA GLN A 214 -12.31 -0.84 -4.06
C GLN A 214 -13.37 -0.07 -4.86
N GLN A 215 -14.02 0.92 -4.25
CA GLN A 215 -14.99 1.77 -4.93
C GLN A 215 -14.35 2.53 -6.09
N THR A 216 -13.16 3.11 -5.87
CA THR A 216 -12.40 3.81 -6.91
C THR A 216 -12.14 2.90 -8.11
N ARG A 217 -11.62 1.70 -7.86
CA ARG A 217 -11.33 0.74 -8.93
C ARG A 217 -12.61 0.39 -9.69
N GLN A 218 -13.69 0.03 -8.98
CA GLN A 218 -14.98 -0.31 -9.58
C GLN A 218 -15.55 0.82 -10.45
N SER A 219 -15.51 2.06 -9.95
CA SER A 219 -16.00 3.23 -10.68
C SER A 219 -15.17 3.55 -11.93
N LEU A 220 -13.87 3.23 -11.93
CA LEU A 220 -12.98 3.50 -13.06
C LEU A 220 -12.95 2.35 -14.08
N THR A 221 -13.21 1.11 -13.67
CA THR A 221 -13.25 -0.06 -14.57
C THR A 221 -14.63 -0.32 -15.18
N THR A 222 -15.70 0.27 -14.62
CA THR A 222 -17.06 0.12 -15.14
C THR A 222 -17.36 1.27 -16.12
N PRO A 223 -17.71 0.99 -17.39
CA PRO A 223 -17.94 2.00 -18.41
C PRO A 223 -19.24 2.81 -18.22
#